data_AF-A0A2E8E530-F1
#
_entry.id   AF-A0A2E8E530-F1
#
_cell.length_a   1.000
_cell.length_b   1.000
_cell.length_c   1.000
_cell.angle_alpha   90.00
_cell.angle_beta   90.00
_cell.angle_gamma   90.00
#
_symmetry.space_group_name_H-M   'P 1'
#
loop_
_entity.id
_entity.type
_entity.pdbx_description
1 polymer ?
#
loop_
_entity_poly.entity_id
_entity_poly.type
_entity_poly.pdbx_seq_one_letter_code
_entity_poly.pdbx_strand_id
1 'polypeptide(L)'
;MTSDRRDALDVVVCTPGVNVRKRIVDYTDDEFDRVVGLNLKGSFHVLRAAGRIMTARGRGSIILFSSIRAQVVEPGQSVYASTKAGIVQLVRAAAAEFGPAGVRVSA
;
A
#
# COMPACT_ATOMS: atom_id res chain seq x y z
N MET A 1 6.02 -24.70 -24.66
CA MET A 1 5.16 -24.40 -23.50
C MET A 1 5.43 -22.95 -23.08
N THR A 2 4.77 -22.00 -23.74
CA THR A 2 4.90 -20.57 -23.45
C THR A 2 4.13 -20.27 -22.17
N SER A 3 4.83 -20.25 -21.04
CA SER A 3 4.29 -19.68 -19.81
C SER A 3 3.86 -18.25 -20.10
N ASP A 4 2.57 -17.96 -20.00
CA ASP A 4 2.08 -16.58 -20.09
C ASP A 4 2.73 -15.81 -18.93
N ARG A 5 3.45 -14.73 -19.24
CA ARG A 5 4.24 -13.95 -18.25
C ARG A 5 3.40 -13.46 -17.05
N ARG A 6 2.06 -13.51 -17.14
CA ARG A 6 1.12 -13.13 -16.09
C ARG A 6 0.88 -14.24 -15.05
N ASP A 7 1.16 -15.51 -15.36
CA ASP A 7 1.02 -16.65 -14.44
C ASP A 7 2.17 -16.77 -13.43
N ALA A 8 3.12 -15.83 -13.47
CA ALA A 8 4.39 -15.84 -12.73
C ALA A 8 4.51 -14.70 -11.69
N LEU A 9 3.40 -14.11 -11.23
CA LEU A 9 3.46 -13.03 -10.23
C LEU A 9 3.69 -13.59 -8.82
N ASP A 10 4.94 -13.90 -8.47
CA ASP A 10 5.25 -14.49 -7.16
C ASP A 10 5.46 -13.43 -6.06
N VAL A 11 5.99 -12.25 -6.41
CA VAL A 11 6.23 -11.15 -5.47
C VAL A 11 5.86 -9.81 -6.10
N VAL A 12 5.22 -8.94 -5.30
CA VAL A 12 4.99 -7.53 -5.63
C VAL A 12 5.52 -6.64 -4.53
N VAL A 13 6.23 -5.58 -4.93
CA VAL A 13 6.66 -4.51 -4.03
C VAL A 13 6.10 -3.19 -4.55
N CYS A 14 5.30 -2.50 -3.73
CA CYS A 14 4.69 -1.22 -4.07
C CYS A 14 5.36 -0.10 -3.26
N THR A 15 6.27 0.62 -3.89
CA THR A 15 7.07 1.71 -3.30
C THR A 15 6.60 3.16 -3.56
N PRO A 16 5.72 3.49 -4.52
CA PRO A 16 5.35 4.88 -4.78
C PRO A 16 4.86 5.63 -3.53
N GLY A 17 5.35 6.85 -3.37
CA GLY A 17 4.91 7.73 -2.31
C GLY A 17 5.40 9.17 -2.50
N VAL A 18 4.58 10.14 -2.10
CA VAL A 18 4.90 11.56 -2.07
C VAL A 18 4.56 12.15 -0.71
N ASN A 19 5.30 13.18 -0.32
CA ASN A 19 5.15 13.87 0.95
C ASN A 19 5.15 15.38 0.71
N VAL A 20 4.08 16.05 1.13
CA VAL A 20 3.99 17.51 1.18
C VAL A 20 4.25 17.95 2.61
N ARG A 21 5.24 18.82 2.82
CA ARG A 21 5.64 19.27 4.16
C ARG A 21 5.00 20.61 4.52
N LYS A 22 3.86 20.58 5.22
CA LYS A 22 3.12 21.78 5.65
C LYS A 22 2.33 21.53 6.92
N ARG A 23 2.06 22.59 7.70
CA ARG A 23 1.11 22.48 8.82
C ARG A 23 -0.26 22.10 8.24
N ILE A 24 -1.06 21.36 9.01
CA ILE A 24 -2.34 20.84 8.52
C ILE A 24 -3.30 21.94 8.05
N VAL A 25 -3.22 23.13 8.65
CA VAL A 25 -4.06 24.29 8.31
C VAL A 25 -3.64 24.99 7.01
N ASP A 26 -2.44 24.70 6.49
CA ASP A 26 -1.90 25.32 5.27
C ASP A 26 -1.96 24.38 4.05
N TYR A 27 -2.57 23.20 4.22
CA TYR A 27 -2.78 22.27 3.12
C TYR A 27 -3.90 22.77 2.20
N THR A 28 -3.66 22.66 0.91
CA THR A 28 -4.76 22.72 -0.08
C THR A 28 -5.39 21.35 -0.25
N ASP A 29 -6.64 21.31 -0.71
CA ASP A 29 -7.33 20.06 -1.02
C ASP A 29 -6.61 19.29 -2.14
N ASP A 30 -6.11 19.97 -3.16
CA ASP A 30 -5.32 19.36 -4.25
C ASP A 30 -4.06 18.66 -3.75
N GLU A 31 -3.37 19.25 -2.77
CA GLU A 31 -2.19 18.63 -2.14
C GLU A 31 -2.57 17.42 -1.29
N PHE A 32 -3.69 17.51 -0.57
CA PHE A 32 -4.23 16.39 0.19
C PHE A 32 -4.56 15.22 -0.75
N ASP A 33 -5.33 15.49 -1.79
CA ASP A 33 -5.77 14.51 -2.78
C ASP A 33 -4.59 13.89 -3.53
N ARG A 34 -3.56 14.68 -3.84
CA ARG A 34 -2.33 14.17 -4.44
C ARG A 34 -1.64 13.16 -3.54
N VAL A 35 -1.46 13.48 -2.25
CA VAL A 35 -0.78 12.59 -1.29
C VAL A 35 -1.61 11.33 -1.04
N VAL A 36 -2.91 11.47 -0.80
CA VAL A 36 -3.83 10.34 -0.55
C VAL A 36 -3.99 9.47 -1.79
N GLY A 37 -4.17 10.10 -2.95
CA GLY A 37 -4.34 9.44 -4.23
C GLY A 37 -3.14 8.57 -4.60
N LEU A 38 -1.92 9.11 -4.48
CA LEU A 38 -0.72 8.34 -4.78
C LEU A 38 -0.42 7.29 -3.71
N ASN A 39 -0.33 7.71 -2.44
CA ASN A 39 0.20 6.85 -1.39
C ASN A 39 -0.79 5.75 -1.01
N LEU A 40 -2.06 6.10 -0.78
CA LEU A 40 -3.04 5.18 -0.23
C LEU A 40 -3.84 4.50 -1.33
N LYS A 41 -4.51 5.28 -2.19
CA LYS A 41 -5.34 4.73 -3.28
C LYS A 41 -4.51 3.95 -4.30
N GLY A 42 -3.33 4.46 -4.66
CA GLY A 42 -2.36 3.75 -5.51
C GLY A 42 -1.96 2.40 -4.94
N SER A 43 -1.54 2.36 -3.67
CA SER A 43 -1.18 1.11 -2.97
C SER A 43 -2.34 0.13 -2.88
N PHE A 44 -3.56 0.62 -2.61
CA PHE A 44 -4.77 -0.21 -2.61
C PHE A 44 -5.04 -0.86 -3.97
N HIS A 45 -4.87 -0.13 -5.08
CA HIS A 45 -5.05 -0.70 -6.42
C HIS A 45 -4.07 -1.85 -6.69
N VAL A 46 -2.79 -1.67 -6.33
CA VAL A 46 -1.76 -2.70 -6.49
C VAL A 46 -2.07 -3.92 -5.61
N LEU A 47 -2.37 -3.69 -4.32
CA LEU A 47 -2.76 -4.74 -3.38
C LEU A 47 -3.93 -5.57 -3.90
N ARG A 48 -5.00 -4.92 -4.37
CA ARG A 48 -6.20 -5.59 -4.90
C ARG A 48 -5.89 -6.39 -6.15
N ALA A 49 -5.12 -5.83 -7.08
CA ALA A 49 -4.78 -6.50 -8.33
C ALA A 49 -3.87 -7.73 -8.10
N ALA A 50 -2.81 -7.56 -7.30
CA ALA A 50 -1.91 -8.64 -6.94
C ALA A 50 -2.61 -9.73 -6.12
N GLY A 51 -3.45 -9.32 -5.16
CA GLY A 51 -4.26 -10.21 -4.34
C GLY A 51 -5.10 -11.15 -5.18
N ARG A 52 -5.87 -10.63 -6.16
CA ARG A 52 -6.68 -11.46 -7.07
C ARG A 52 -5.89 -12.55 -7.79
N ILE A 53 -4.68 -12.23 -8.24
CA ILE A 53 -3.82 -13.18 -8.97
C ILE A 53 -3.24 -14.22 -8.00
N MET A 54 -2.69 -13.75 -6.87
CA MET A 54 -1.98 -14.61 -5.93
C MET A 54 -2.91 -15.54 -5.14
N THR A 55 -4.09 -15.08 -4.73
CA THR A 55 -5.05 -15.91 -4.00
C THR A 55 -5.65 -16.99 -4.89
N ALA A 56 -5.94 -16.69 -6.16
CA ALA A 56 -6.37 -17.69 -7.14
C ALA A 56 -5.28 -18.76 -7.38
N ARG A 57 -3.99 -18.37 -7.32
CA ARG A 57 -2.84 -19.28 -7.47
C ARG A 57 -2.45 -20.02 -6.18
N GLY A 58 -3.03 -19.66 -5.04
CA GLY A 58 -2.71 -20.26 -3.75
C GLY A 58 -1.32 -19.89 -3.21
N ARG A 59 -0.64 -18.88 -3.78
CA ARG A 59 0.71 -18.47 -3.35
C ARG A 59 1.05 -17.04 -3.75
N GLY A 60 1.84 -16.36 -2.92
CA GLY A 60 2.51 -15.10 -3.27
C GLY A 60 2.92 -14.25 -2.08
N SER A 61 3.58 -13.13 -2.37
CA SER A 61 4.01 -12.14 -1.37
C SER A 61 3.77 -10.72 -1.85
N ILE A 62 3.05 -9.92 -1.08
CA ILE A 62 2.78 -8.50 -1.37
C ILE A 62 3.44 -7.64 -0.29
N ILE A 63 4.27 -6.69 -0.70
CA ILE A 63 4.97 -5.75 0.19
C ILE A 63 4.53 -4.33 -0.17
N LEU A 64 3.88 -3.64 0.76
CA LEU A 64 3.48 -2.24 0.58
C LEU A 64 4.41 -1.32 1.39
N PHE A 65 4.81 -0.18 0.82
CA PHE A 65 5.80 0.67 1.48
C PHE A 65 5.15 1.64 2.48
N SER A 66 5.33 1.37 3.78
CA SER A 66 4.90 2.26 4.86
C SER A 66 6.02 3.23 5.30
N SER A 67 6.00 3.70 6.56
CA SER A 67 7.01 4.56 7.16
C SER A 67 6.91 4.51 8.68
N ILE A 68 8.01 4.81 9.40
CA ILE A 68 7.97 5.09 10.85
C ILE A 68 6.97 6.20 11.20
N ARG A 69 6.66 7.09 10.25
CA ARG A 69 5.63 8.12 10.40
C ARG A 69 4.21 7.58 10.52
N ALA A 70 3.99 6.30 10.25
CA ALA A 70 2.75 5.61 10.62
C ALA A 70 2.56 5.45 12.14
N GLN A 71 3.63 5.61 12.93
CA GLN A 71 3.63 5.45 14.39
C GLN A 71 4.01 6.75 15.12
N VAL A 72 5.00 7.49 14.59
CA VAL A 72 5.53 8.70 15.24
C VAL A 72 5.48 9.89 14.28
N VAL A 73 4.80 10.96 14.66
CA VAL A 73 4.54 12.12 13.79
C VAL A 73 5.32 13.37 14.22
N GLU A 74 5.59 14.24 13.25
CA GLU A 74 6.20 15.56 13.44
C GLU A 74 5.31 16.62 12.76
N PRO A 75 5.36 17.89 13.21
CA PRO A 75 4.72 18.98 12.49
C PRO A 75 5.13 19.00 11.02
N GLY A 76 4.15 19.20 10.12
CA GLY A 76 4.44 19.18 8.69
C GLY A 76 4.09 17.86 7.99
N GLN A 77 3.77 16.79 8.71
CA GLN A 77 3.71 15.43 8.15
C GLN A 77 2.35 14.75 8.26
N SER A 78 1.29 15.49 8.59
CA SER A 78 -0.04 14.93 8.91
C SER A 78 -0.56 14.01 7.80
N VAL A 79 -0.78 14.52 6.59
CA VAL A 79 -1.40 13.74 5.51
C VAL A 79 -0.53 12.55 5.09
N TYR A 80 0.78 12.77 4.94
CA TYR A 80 1.73 11.68 4.65
C TYR A 80 1.66 10.58 5.72
N ALA A 81 1.79 10.94 7.01
CA ALA A 81 1.73 10.01 8.13
C ALA A 81 0.40 9.23 8.15
N SER A 82 -0.73 9.92 7.95
CA SER A 82 -2.05 9.31 7.86
C SER A 82 -2.11 8.27 6.73
N THR A 83 -1.57 8.57 5.54
CA THR A 83 -1.53 7.57 4.45
C THR A 83 -0.68 6.35 4.80
N LYS A 84 0.45 6.53 5.50
CA LYS A 84 1.32 5.41 5.91
C LYS A 84 0.69 4.57 7.02
N ALA A 85 -0.02 5.18 7.97
CA ALA A 85 -0.84 4.46 8.93
C ALA A 85 -1.99 3.68 8.25
N GLY A 86 -2.63 4.28 7.24
CA GLY A 86 -3.63 3.60 6.41
C GLY A 86 -3.08 2.37 5.69
N ILE A 87 -1.87 2.44 5.14
CA ILE A 87 -1.19 1.29 4.53
C ILE A 87 -0.99 0.16 5.55
N VAL A 88 -0.57 0.46 6.79
CA VAL A 88 -0.40 -0.56 7.84
C VAL A 88 -1.71 -1.30 8.10
N GLN A 89 -2.84 -0.59 8.16
CA GLN A 89 -4.14 -1.23 8.38
C GLN A 89 -4.62 -2.03 7.16
N LEU A 90 -4.38 -1.54 5.93
CA LEU A 90 -4.64 -2.31 4.72
C LEU A 90 -3.85 -3.63 4.70
N VAL A 91 -2.58 -3.59 5.08
CA VAL A 91 -1.73 -4.79 5.17
C VAL A 91 -2.29 -5.79 6.18
N ARG A 92 -2.68 -5.34 7.37
CA ARG A 92 -3.23 -6.22 8.41
C ARG A 92 -4.51 -6.90 7.95
N ALA A 93 -5.44 -6.14 7.36
CA ALA A 93 -6.69 -6.68 6.83
C ALA A 93 -6.41 -7.69 5.71
N ALA A 94 -5.60 -7.31 4.72
CA ALA A 94 -5.30 -8.18 3.59
C ALA A 94 -4.49 -9.43 3.97
N ALA A 95 -3.60 -9.35 4.97
CA ALA A 95 -2.91 -10.52 5.49
C ALA A 95 -3.89 -11.52 6.11
N ALA A 96 -4.91 -11.03 6.85
CA ALA A 96 -5.95 -11.87 7.42
C ALA A 96 -6.85 -12.49 6.34
N GLU A 97 -7.22 -11.71 5.32
CA GLU A 97 -8.07 -12.17 4.21
C GLU A 97 -7.36 -13.16 3.27
N PHE A 98 -6.08 -12.91 2.94
CA PHE A 98 -5.38 -13.67 1.91
C PHE A 98 -4.51 -14.81 2.48
N GLY A 99 -4.23 -14.78 3.79
CA GLY A 99 -3.46 -15.82 4.48
C GLY A 99 -4.00 -17.24 4.27
N PRO A 100 -5.32 -17.51 4.40
CA PRO A 100 -5.90 -18.82 4.13
C PRO A 100 -5.64 -19.35 2.70
N ALA A 101 -5.40 -18.46 1.74
CA ALA A 101 -5.05 -18.80 0.36
C ALA A 101 -3.53 -18.84 0.11
N GLY A 102 -2.69 -18.90 1.15
CA GLY A 102 -1.24 -19.03 1.00
C GLY A 102 -0.50 -17.76 0.56
N VAL A 103 -1.14 -16.59 0.68
CA VAL A 103 -0.55 -15.30 0.29
C VAL A 103 -0.15 -14.49 1.52
N ARG A 104 1.09 -14.00 1.54
CA ARG A 104 1.60 -13.13 2.59
C ARG A 104 1.47 -11.66 2.19
N VAL A 105 1.12 -10.80 3.14
CA VAL A 105 1.08 -9.34 2.96
C VAL A 105 1.84 -8.66 4.10
N SER A 106 2.75 -7.74 3.79
CA SER A 106 3.56 -7.01 4.78
C SER A 106 3.82 -5.55 4.37
N ALA A 107 4.29 -4.73 5.32
CA ALA A 107 4.71 -3.35 5.11
C ALA A 107 5.88 -2.94 6.00
#